data_AF-A0A4S1CL72-F1
#
_entry.id   AF-A0A4S1CL72-F1
#
_cell.length_a   1.000
_cell.length_b   1.000
_cell.length_c   1.000
_cell.angle_alpha   90.00
_cell.angle_beta   90.00
_cell.angle_gamma   90.00
#
_symmetry.space_group_name_H-M   'P 1'
#
loop_
_entity.id
_entity.type
_entity.pdbx_description
1 polymer ?
#
loop_
_entity_poly.entity_id
_entity_poly.type
_entity_poly.pdbx_seq_one_letter_code
_entity_poly.pdbx_strand_id
1 'polypeptide(L)'
;MKQEDVLHSDVINYFTTEFAALEERLKSGGLDDYRERVLVSRKISEAVHLLSPYVRSDPRARHLVKDAEALRMELLSVRSIIAKQLLKKEKQSLLQAIFMRKKRRGPDELAG
;
A
#
# COMPACT_ATOMS: atom_id res chain seq x y z
N MET A 1 27.38 -17.05 -22.40
CA MET A 1 26.40 -17.08 -21.29
C MET A 1 25.55 -18.33 -21.48
N LYS A 2 25.33 -19.11 -20.42
CA LYS A 2 24.44 -20.27 -20.53
C LYS A 2 23.00 -19.77 -20.59
N GLN A 3 22.14 -20.42 -21.35
CA GLN A 3 20.73 -20.03 -21.50
C GLN A 3 20.00 -19.99 -20.15
N GLU A 4 20.41 -20.84 -19.21
CA GLU A 4 19.95 -20.85 -17.81
C GLU A 4 20.25 -19.54 -17.06
N ASP A 5 21.40 -18.91 -17.31
CA ASP A 5 21.78 -17.65 -16.66
C ASP A 5 20.87 -16.50 -17.13
N VAL A 6 20.46 -16.53 -18.41
CA VAL A 6 19.57 -15.53 -19.01
C VAL A 6 18.16 -15.66 -18.42
N LEU A 7 17.60 -16.87 -18.40
CA LEU A 7 16.29 -17.14 -17.81
C LEU A 7 16.23 -16.79 -16.32
N HIS A 8 17.30 -17.10 -15.58
CA HIS A 8 17.40 -16.74 -14.17
C HIS A 8 17.39 -15.22 -13.95
N SER A 9 18.13 -14.48 -14.77
CA SER A 9 18.13 -13.03 -14.71
C SER A 9 16.77 -12.43 -15.09
N ASP A 10 16.08 -13.01 -16.08
CA ASP A 10 14.76 -12.54 -16.50
C ASP A 10 13.70 -12.72 -15.42
N VAL A 11 13.72 -13.85 -14.70
CA VAL A 11 12.81 -14.09 -13.56
C VAL A 11 13.06 -13.07 -12.46
N ILE A 12 14.32 -12.81 -12.09
CA ILE A 12 14.67 -11.82 -11.06
C ILE A 12 14.20 -10.42 -11.50
N ASN A 13 14.47 -10.05 -12.75
CA ASN A 13 14.08 -8.75 -13.29
C ASN A 13 12.56 -8.57 -13.29
N TYR A 14 11.81 -9.59 -13.70
CA TYR A 14 10.35 -9.58 -13.67
C TYR A 14 9.82 -9.28 -12.26
N PHE A 15 10.23 -10.06 -11.25
CA PHE A 15 9.76 -9.84 -9.88
C PHE A 15 10.23 -8.51 -9.29
N THR A 16 11.40 -8.01 -9.72
CA THR A 16 11.88 -6.68 -9.34
C THR A 16 10.92 -5.58 -9.84
N THR A 17 10.51 -5.65 -11.11
CA THR A 17 9.56 -4.68 -11.67
C THR A 17 8.18 -4.80 -11.00
N GLU A 18 7.70 -6.01 -10.76
CA GLU A 18 6.40 -6.24 -10.13
C GLU A 18 6.35 -5.71 -8.69
N PHE A 19 7.37 -5.97 -7.87
CA PHE A 19 7.40 -5.47 -6.50
C PHE A 19 7.57 -3.95 -6.44
N ALA A 20 8.37 -3.36 -7.32
CA ALA A 20 8.48 -1.90 -7.42
C ALA A 20 7.14 -1.24 -7.80
N ALA A 21 6.45 -1.79 -8.80
CA ALA A 21 5.13 -1.31 -9.20
C ALA A 21 4.11 -1.42 -8.06
N LEU A 22 4.18 -2.50 -7.29
CA LEU A 22 3.28 -2.72 -6.16
C LEU A 22 3.55 -1.76 -4.99
N GLU A 23 4.81 -1.49 -4.69
CA GLU A 23 5.23 -0.50 -3.69
C GLU A 23 4.74 0.90 -4.06
N GLU A 24 4.91 1.32 -5.31
CA GLU A 24 4.41 2.60 -5.80
C GLU A 24 2.87 2.67 -5.74
N ARG A 25 2.18 1.57 -6.05
CA ARG A 25 0.72 1.48 -5.93
C ARG A 25 0.27 1.58 -4.46
N LEU A 26 1.03 1.03 -3.52
CA LEU A 26 0.74 1.14 -2.08
C LEU A 26 0.94 2.59 -1.59
N LYS A 27 2.06 3.22 -1.96
CA LYS A 27 2.40 4.61 -1.59
C LYS A 27 1.42 5.63 -2.16
N SER A 28 0.99 5.45 -3.41
CA SER A 28 -0.01 6.30 -4.06
C SER A 28 -1.43 6.11 -3.48
N GLY A 29 -1.63 5.12 -2.61
CA GLY A 29 -2.94 4.82 -2.01
C GLY A 29 -3.87 4.05 -2.94
N GLY A 30 -3.37 3.43 -4.00
CA GLY A 30 -4.14 2.59 -4.91
C GLY A 30 -4.55 1.22 -4.35
N LEU A 31 -4.25 0.96 -3.08
CA LEU A 31 -4.64 -0.23 -2.31
C LEU A 31 -5.29 0.24 -1.01
N ASP A 32 -6.52 0.74 -1.05
CA ASP A 32 -7.21 1.24 0.15
C ASP A 32 -8.08 0.18 0.84
N ASP A 33 -8.48 -0.87 0.12
CA ASP A 33 -9.24 -1.99 0.69
C ASP A 33 -8.31 -2.98 1.39
N TYR A 34 -8.58 -3.25 2.67
CA TYR A 34 -7.84 -4.23 3.45
C TYR A 34 -7.95 -5.64 2.88
N ARG A 35 -9.11 -6.03 2.32
CA ARG A 35 -9.28 -7.35 1.70
C ARG A 35 -8.36 -7.51 0.50
N GLU A 36 -8.27 -6.49 -0.35
CA GLU A 36 -7.34 -6.46 -1.48
C GLU A 36 -5.89 -6.58 -0.99
N ARG A 37 -5.50 -5.82 0.05
CA ARG A 37 -4.15 -5.91 0.64
C ARG A 37 -3.80 -7.32 1.16
N VAL A 38 -4.76 -8.01 1.78
CA VAL A 38 -4.57 -9.39 2.25
C VAL A 38 -4.35 -10.34 1.07
N LEU A 39 -5.14 -10.21 -0.01
CA LEU A 39 -4.96 -11.02 -1.22
C LEU A 39 -3.60 -10.77 -1.88
N VAL A 40 -3.19 -9.51 -1.97
CA VAL A 40 -1.88 -9.12 -2.50
C VAL A 40 -0.76 -9.68 -1.62
N SER A 41 -0.87 -9.59 -0.29
CA SER A 41 0.10 -10.17 0.66
C SER A 41 0.26 -11.69 0.48
N ARG A 42 -0.84 -12.40 0.18
CA ARG A 42 -0.78 -13.83 -0.14
C ARG A 42 0.00 -14.08 -1.43
N LYS A 43 -0.26 -13.30 -2.49
CA LYS A 43 0.49 -13.39 -3.76
C LYS A 43 1.97 -13.08 -3.60
N ILE A 44 2.33 -12.11 -2.75
CA ILE A 44 3.74 -11.84 -2.41
C ILE A 44 4.37 -13.08 -1.76
N SER A 45 3.66 -13.74 -0.85
CA SER A 45 4.18 -14.94 -0.18
C SER A 45 4.41 -16.09 -1.18
N GLU A 46 3.52 -16.25 -2.16
CA GLU A 46 3.69 -17.20 -3.26
C GLU A 46 4.89 -16.83 -4.14
N ALA A 47 5.05 -15.55 -4.49
CA ALA A 47 6.21 -15.06 -5.25
C ALA A 47 7.54 -15.27 -4.52
N VAL A 48 7.60 -15.01 -3.22
CA VAL A 48 8.79 -15.28 -2.39
C VAL A 48 9.14 -16.77 -2.38
N HIS A 49 8.13 -17.65 -2.34
CA HIS A 49 8.36 -19.09 -2.43
C HIS A 49 8.97 -19.48 -3.79
N LEU A 50 8.48 -18.92 -4.88
CA LEU A 50 9.04 -19.09 -6.22
C LEU A 50 10.48 -18.56 -6.34
N LEU A 51 10.81 -17.49 -5.60
CA LEU A 51 12.15 -16.92 -5.58
C LEU A 51 13.14 -17.70 -4.71
N SER A 52 12.66 -18.54 -3.79
CA SER A 52 13.49 -19.25 -2.81
C SER A 52 14.68 -20.05 -3.38
N PRO A 53 14.60 -20.69 -4.57
CA PRO A 53 15.75 -21.40 -5.14
C PRO A 53 16.90 -20.45 -5.53
N TYR A 54 16.58 -19.21 -5.90
CA TYR A 54 17.53 -18.23 -6.43
C TYR A 54 18.25 -17.44 -5.33
N VAL A 55 17.70 -17.42 -4.11
CA VAL A 55 18.24 -16.72 -2.93
C VAL A 55 19.66 -17.20 -2.58
N ARG A 56 19.97 -18.48 -2.82
CA ARG A 56 21.31 -19.03 -2.51
C ARG A 56 22.36 -18.67 -3.56
N SER A 57 21.95 -18.54 -4.81
CA SER A 57 22.84 -18.33 -5.96
C SER A 57 23.00 -16.87 -6.36
N ASP A 58 21.99 -16.02 -6.13
CA ASP A 58 22.00 -14.62 -6.56
C ASP A 58 21.77 -13.66 -5.37
N PRO A 59 22.71 -12.74 -5.09
CA PRO A 59 22.51 -11.68 -4.12
C PRO A 59 21.30 -10.79 -4.39
N ARG A 60 20.93 -10.56 -5.66
CA ARG A 60 19.76 -9.74 -6.04
C ARG A 60 18.47 -10.40 -5.57
N ALA A 61 18.34 -11.72 -5.75
CA ALA A 61 17.19 -12.48 -5.26
C ALA A 61 17.05 -12.40 -3.73
N ARG A 62 18.16 -12.34 -2.98
CA ARG A 62 18.11 -12.14 -1.51
C ARG A 62 17.53 -10.79 -1.12
N HIS A 63 18.00 -9.72 -1.77
CA HIS A 63 17.49 -8.36 -1.52
C HIS A 63 16.01 -8.30 -1.90
N LEU A 64 15.67 -8.83 -3.06
CA LEU A 64 14.30 -8.87 -3.56
C LEU A 64 13.33 -9.59 -2.61
N VAL A 65 13.72 -10.73 -2.05
CA VAL A 65 12.91 -11.44 -1.04
C VAL A 65 12.75 -10.62 0.24
N LYS A 66 13.83 -9.97 0.71
CA LYS A 66 13.77 -9.11 1.90
C LYS A 66 12.83 -7.93 1.70
N ASP A 67 12.90 -7.29 0.53
CA ASP A 67 12.04 -6.15 0.18
C ASP A 67 10.58 -6.58 0.04
N ALA A 68 10.34 -7.76 -0.56
CA ALA A 68 9.02 -8.36 -0.65
C ALA A 68 8.41 -8.67 0.73
N GLU A 69 9.21 -9.20 1.65
CA GLU A 69 8.76 -9.44 3.03
C GLU A 69 8.41 -8.14 3.76
N ALA A 70 9.21 -7.08 3.57
CA ALA A 70 8.90 -5.77 4.12
C ALA A 70 7.58 -5.20 3.55
N LEU A 71 7.39 -5.28 2.23
CA LEU A 71 6.16 -4.85 1.55
C LEU A 71 4.94 -5.64 2.04
N ARG A 72 5.09 -6.95 2.30
CA ARG A 72 4.04 -7.79 2.89
C ARG A 72 3.62 -7.28 4.26
N MET A 73 4.59 -6.94 5.12
CA MET A 73 4.31 -6.41 6.46
C MET A 73 3.64 -5.03 6.39
N GLU A 74 4.02 -4.21 5.41
CA GLU A 74 3.39 -2.91 5.19
C GLU A 74 1.93 -3.02 4.73
N LEU A 75 1.63 -3.95 3.82
CA LEU A 75 0.26 -4.23 3.35
C LEU A 75 -0.66 -4.64 4.49
N LEU A 76 -0.17 -5.46 5.42
CA LEU A 76 -0.91 -5.91 6.59
C LEU A 76 -0.92 -4.88 7.73
N SER A 77 -0.16 -3.78 7.61
CA SER A 77 -0.13 -2.74 8.62
C SER A 77 -1.41 -1.91 8.61
N VAL A 78 -2.24 -2.14 9.63
CA VAL A 78 -3.50 -1.43 9.86
C VAL A 78 -3.27 0.05 10.21
N ARG A 79 -2.05 0.43 10.61
CA ARG A 79 -1.69 1.81 11.00
C ARG A 79 -2.00 2.82 9.90
N SER A 80 -1.71 2.47 8.64
CA SER A 80 -1.97 3.34 7.49
C SER A 80 -3.47 3.53 7.22
N ILE A 81 -4.28 2.50 7.47
CA ILE A 81 -5.74 2.53 7.30
C ILE A 81 -6.38 3.39 8.39
N ILE A 82 -5.97 3.19 9.66
CA ILE A 82 -6.46 3.97 10.79
C ILE A 82 -6.12 5.45 10.63
N ALA A 83 -4.87 5.78 10.26
CA ALA A 83 -4.45 7.16 10.04
C ALA A 83 -5.31 7.87 8.97
N LYS A 84 -5.61 7.18 7.85
CA LYS A 84 -6.51 7.70 6.82
C LYS A 84 -7.95 7.89 7.33
N GLN A 85 -8.47 6.95 8.12
CA GLN A 85 -9.82 7.07 8.69
C GLN A 85 -9.94 8.23 9.68
N LEU A 86 -8.92 8.43 10.53
CA LEU A 86 -8.88 9.56 11.47
C LEU A 86 -8.89 10.90 10.73
N LEU A 87 -8.05 11.05 9.69
CA LEU A 87 -8.03 12.26 8.85
C LEU A 87 -9.37 12.52 8.14
N LYS A 88 -10.06 11.46 7.67
CA LYS A 88 -11.41 11.60 7.09
C LYS A 88 -12.44 12.07 8.13
N LYS A 89 -12.39 11.51 9.34
CA LYS A 89 -13.30 11.86 10.45
C LYS A 89 -13.09 13.29 10.93
N GLU A 90 -11.85 13.77 11.02
CA GLU A 90 -11.54 15.15 11.37
C GLU A 90 -12.07 16.16 10.34
N LYS A 91 -11.88 15.88 9.04
CA LYS A 91 -12.44 16.72 7.96
C LYS A 91 -13.98 16.78 8.02
N GLN A 92 -14.64 15.65 8.27
CA GLN A 92 -16.10 15.61 8.44
C GLN A 92 -16.57 16.41 9.66
N SER A 93 -15.86 16.31 10.78
CA SER A 93 -16.15 17.08 11.99
C SER A 93 -16.00 18.60 11.77
N LEU A 94 -14.94 19.02 11.09
CA LEU A 94 -14.72 20.44 10.73
C LEU A 94 -15.82 20.98 9.81
N LEU A 95 -16.21 20.22 8.79
CA LEU A 95 -17.30 20.61 7.89
C LEU A 95 -18.64 20.73 8.64
N GLN A 96 -18.94 19.80 9.56
CA GLN A 96 -20.12 19.89 10.41
C GLN A 96 -20.09 21.13 11.32
N ALA A 97 -18.94 21.43 11.93
CA ALA A 97 -18.77 22.60 12.78
C ALA A 97 -18.97 23.93 12.02
N ILE A 98 -18.45 24.02 10.79
CA ILE A 98 -18.65 25.18 9.91
C ILE A 98 -20.14 25.32 9.55
N PHE A 99 -20.81 24.23 9.19
CA PHE A 99 -22.22 24.24 8.83
C PHE A 99 -23.13 24.64 10.02
N MET A 100 -22.83 24.13 11.22
CA MET A 100 -23.56 24.48 12.44
C MET A 100 -23.37 25.96 12.83
N ARG A 101 -22.17 26.53 12.63
CA ARG A 101 -21.93 27.97 12.84
C ARG A 101 -22.69 28.84 11.85
N LYS A 102 -22.79 28.43 10.58
CA LYS A 102 -23.53 29.16 9.55
C LYS A 102 -25.05 29.16 9.82
N LYS A 103 -25.59 28.06 10.37
CA LYS A 103 -27.01 27.94 10.72
C LYS A 103 -27.43 28.77 11.95
N ARG A 104 -26.48 29.14 12.82
CA ARG A 104 -26.74 30.02 13.98
C ARG A 104 -26.59 31.52 13.69
N ARG A 105 -26.07 31.92 12.52
CA ARG A 105 -25.91 33.32 12.12
C ARG A 105 -26.88 33.66 10.98
N GLY A 106 -28.15 33.90 11.34
CA GLY A 106 -29.12 34.69 10.57
C GLY A 106 -30.48 34.00 10.32
N PRO A 107 -31.64 34.72 10.39
CA PRO A 107 -31.88 36.12 10.76
C PRO A 107 -32.84 36.27 11.97
N ASP A 108 -32.40 36.93 13.05
CA ASP A 108 -33.29 37.41 14.15
C ASP A 108 -32.95 38.86 14.53
N GLU A 109 -32.47 39.63 13.55
CA GLU A 109 -32.34 41.09 13.63
C GLU A 109 -33.31 41.76 12.64
N LEU A 110 -34.59 41.38 12.66
CA LEU A 110 -35.68 42.13 12.02
C LEU A 110 -37.00 41.91 12.78
N ALA A 111 -37.05 42.36 14.04
CA ALA A 111 -38.30 42.66 14.73
C ALA A 111 -38.01 43.79 15.73
N GLY A 112 -38.11 45.02 15.21
CA GLY A 112 -38.48 46.17 16.02
C GLY A 112 -39.97 46.14 16.33
#